data_AF-A0A178GY24-F1
#
_entry.id   AF-A0A178GY24-F1
#
_cell.length_a   1.000
_cell.length_b   1.000
_cell.length_c   1.000
_cell.angle_alpha   90.00
_cell.angle_beta   90.00
_cell.angle_gamma   90.00
#
_symmetry.space_group_name_H-M   'P 1'
#
loop_
_entity.id
_entity.type
_entity.pdbx_description
1 polymer ?
#
loop_
_entity_poly.entity_id
_entity_poly.type
_entity_poly.pdbx_seq_one_letter_code
_entity_poly.pdbx_strand_id
1 'polypeptide(L)' 'MDLQKEAAILEQKLDDATQKGRLEGILIGHEKGRGEGEKQAKIAVAKNLLKAGVSIDLIAESTALPQAEIKQLQEEIV' A
#
# COMPACT_ATOMS: atom_id res chain seq x y z
N MET A 1 2.88 45.95 -20.17
CA MET A 1 3.04 44.54 -19.80
C MET A 1 2.61 43.72 -21.00
N ASP A 2 3.44 42.78 -21.44
CA ASP A 2 3.18 41.98 -22.64
C ASP A 2 2.19 40.87 -22.30
N LEU A 3 0.92 41.03 -22.69
CA LEU A 3 -0.16 40.04 -22.47
C LEU A 3 0.23 38.62 -22.91
N GLN A 4 1.07 38.49 -23.93
CA GLN A 4 1.59 37.20 -24.41
C GLN A 4 2.53 36.51 -23.41
N LYS A 5 3.32 37.28 -22.65
CA LYS A 5 4.21 36.72 -21.60
C LYS A 5 3.38 36.25 -20.40
N GLU A 6 2.34 36.98 -20.04
CA GLU A 6 1.44 36.61 -18.94
C GLU A 6 0.67 35.31 -19.25
N ALA A 7 0.18 35.15 -20.49
CA ALA A 7 -0.45 33.92 -20.94
C ALA A 7 0.51 32.71 -20.91
N ALA A 8 1.74 32.89 -21.37
CA ALA A 8 2.75 31.82 -21.36
C ALA A 8 3.15 31.39 -19.94
N ILE A 9 3.25 32.34 -19.01
CA ILE A 9 3.54 32.03 -17.59
C ILE A 9 2.37 31.26 -16.96
N LEU A 10 1.13 31.63 -17.29
CA LEU A 10 -0.06 30.95 -16.77
C LEU A 10 -0.16 29.52 -17.29
N GLU A 11 0.09 29.31 -18.59
CA GLU A 11 0.09 27.98 -19.22
C GLU A 11 1.16 27.07 -18.60
N GLN A 12 2.39 27.58 -18.44
CA GLN A 12 3.47 26.86 -17.77
C GLN A 12 3.06 26.44 -16.35
N LYS A 13 2.50 27.38 -15.55
CA LYS A 13 2.07 27.07 -14.18
C LYS A 13 0.98 26.00 -14.13
N LEU A 14 0.08 25.97 -15.11
CA LEU A 14 -0.98 24.96 -15.19
C LEU A 14 -0.41 23.59 -15.54
N ASP A 15 0.55 23.53 -16.48
CA ASP A 15 1.23 22.30 -16.86
C ASP A 15 2.05 21.74 -15.69
N ASP A 16 2.83 22.59 -15.01
CA ASP A 16 3.56 22.25 -13.79
C ASP A 16 2.65 21.71 -12.68
N ALA A 17 1.50 22.36 -12.45
CA ALA A 17 0.53 21.91 -11.46
C ALA A 17 -0.07 20.54 -11.82
N THR A 18 -0.38 20.32 -13.10
CA THR A 18 -0.92 19.05 -13.60
C THR A 18 0.12 17.94 -13.49
N GLN A 19 1.36 18.21 -13.84
CA GLN A 19 2.47 17.26 -13.73
C GLN A 19 2.74 16.89 -12.26
N LYS A 20 2.78 17.88 -11.35
CA LYS A 20 2.93 17.64 -9.92
C LYS A 20 1.81 16.77 -9.37
N GLY A 21 0.55 17.12 -9.66
CA GLY A 21 -0.60 16.33 -9.19
C GLY A 21 -0.57 14.88 -9.69
N ARG A 22 -0.14 14.66 -10.94
CA ARG A 22 0.05 13.29 -11.48
C ARG A 22 1.16 12.54 -10.75
N LEU A 23 2.31 13.17 -10.54
CA LEU A 23 3.45 12.55 -9.84
C LEU A 23 3.09 12.21 -8.39
N GLU A 24 2.46 13.12 -7.67
CA GLU A 24 1.96 12.89 -6.31
C GLU A 24 0.95 11.75 -6.27
N GLY A 25 0.01 11.71 -7.21
CA GLY A 25 -0.96 10.62 -7.32
C GLY A 25 -0.32 9.25 -7.53
N ILE A 26 0.70 9.16 -8.39
CA ILE A 26 1.47 7.93 -8.63
C ILE A 26 2.23 7.50 -7.38
N LEU A 27 2.90 8.44 -6.71
CA LEU A 27 3.67 8.16 -5.49
C LEU A 27 2.76 7.63 -4.37
N ILE A 28 1.65 8.32 -4.10
CA ILE A 28 0.67 7.90 -3.10
C ILE A 28 0.07 6.54 -3.45
N GLY A 29 -0.28 6.33 -4.73
CA GLY A 29 -0.83 5.06 -5.20
C GLY A 29 0.15 3.90 -5.04
N HIS A 30 1.42 4.12 -5.37
CA HIS A 30 2.47 3.12 -5.24
C HIS A 30 2.76 2.77 -3.77
N GLU A 31 2.85 3.78 -2.90
CA GLU A 31 3.08 3.57 -1.47
C GLU A 31 1.93 2.80 -0.80
N LYS A 32 0.68 3.20 -1.07
CA LYS A 32 -0.51 2.49 -0.59
C LYS A 32 -0.57 1.06 -1.12
N GLY A 33 -0.41 0.89 -2.44
CA GLY A 33 -0.48 -0.43 -3.07
C GLY A 33 0.60 -1.39 -2.53
N ARG A 34 1.80 -0.88 -2.29
CA ARG A 34 2.87 -1.66 -1.66
C ARG A 34 2.51 -2.05 -0.23
N GLY A 35 2.04 -1.11 0.59
CA GLY A 35 1.66 -1.39 1.99
C GLY A 35 0.52 -2.41 2.10
N GLU A 36 -0.51 -2.27 1.27
CA GLU A 36 -1.63 -3.23 1.23
C GLU A 36 -1.17 -4.60 0.73
N GLY A 37 -0.33 -4.64 -0.31
CA GLY A 37 0.23 -5.88 -0.84
C GLY A 37 1.09 -6.64 0.18
N GLU A 38 1.96 -5.94 0.92
CA GLU A 38 2.76 -6.56 1.99
C GLU A 38 1.88 -7.12 3.11
N LYS A 39 0.84 -6.39 3.52
CA LYS A 39 -0.11 -6.88 4.54
C LYS A 39 -0.87 -8.10 4.05
N GLN A 40 -1.42 -8.05 2.82
CA GLN A 40 -2.15 -9.17 2.22
C GLN A 40 -1.27 -10.41 2.06
N ALA A 41 0.00 -10.24 1.64
CA ALA A 41 0.95 -11.33 1.53
C ALA A 41 1.22 -12.01 2.88
N LYS A 42 1.48 -11.23 3.94
CA LYS A 42 1.68 -11.77 5.31
C LYS A 42 0.46 -12.56 5.79
N ILE A 43 -0.74 -12.01 5.58
CA ILE A 43 -1.99 -12.68 5.92
C ILE A 43 -2.15 -13.98 5.12
N ALA A 44 -1.93 -13.96 3.81
CA ALA A 44 -2.06 -15.15 2.96
C ALA A 44 -1.09 -16.26 3.39
N VAL A 45 0.16 -15.91 3.73
CA VAL A 45 1.14 -16.85 4.27
C VAL A 45 0.67 -17.40 5.61
N ALA A 46 0.23 -16.55 6.55
CA ALA A 46 -0.29 -17.00 7.84
C ALA A 46 -1.49 -17.96 7.69
N LYS A 47 -2.45 -17.64 6.79
CA LYS A 47 -3.59 -18.52 6.50
C LYS A 47 -3.15 -19.88 5.96
N ASN A 48 -2.16 -19.91 5.06
CA ASN A 48 -1.62 -21.17 4.52
C ASN A 48 -0.89 -21.99 5.58
N LEU A 49 -0.09 -21.36 6.45
CA LEU A 49 0.61 -22.04 7.54
C LEU A 49 -0.37 -22.61 8.58
N LEU A 50 -1.44 -21.86 8.91
CA LEU A 50 -2.52 -22.35 9.78
C LEU A 50 -3.19 -23.60 9.19
N LYS A 51 -3.51 -23.58 7.89
CA LYS A 51 -4.09 -24.74 7.19
C LYS A 51 -3.14 -25.94 7.15
N ALA A 52 -1.83 -25.71 7.15
CA ALA A 52 -0.82 -26.75 7.22
C ALA A 52 -0.62 -27.31 8.65
N GLY A 53 -1.33 -26.78 9.65
CA GLY A 53 -1.24 -27.25 11.05
C GLY A 53 -0.02 -26.70 11.80
N VAL A 54 0.61 -25.62 11.30
CA VAL A 54 1.73 -24.97 11.97
C VAL A 54 1.25 -24.24 13.23
N SER A 55 2.04 -24.27 14.31
CA SER A 55 1.70 -23.58 15.55
C SER A 55 1.68 -22.06 15.40
N ILE A 56 0.73 -21.39 16.07
CA ILE A 56 0.57 -19.93 16.05
C ILE A 56 1.86 -19.18 16.39
N ASP A 57 2.67 -19.71 17.31
CA ASP A 57 3.94 -19.10 17.73
C ASP A 57 4.95 -18.99 16.58
N LEU A 58 5.15 -20.09 15.84
CA LEU A 58 6.03 -20.13 14.67
C LEU A 58 5.50 -19.28 13.51
N ILE A 59 4.18 -19.18 13.37
CA ILE A 59 3.55 -18.31 12.37
C ILE A 59 3.77 -16.84 12.73
N ALA A 60 3.67 -16.48 14.01
CA ALA A 60 3.92 -15.13 14.50
C ALA A 60 5.37 -14.71 14.24
N GLU A 61 6.33 -15.60 14.53
CA GLU A 61 7.74 -15.38 14.22
C GLU A 61 7.99 -15.24 12.71
N SER A 62 7.43 -16.12 11.89
CA SER A 62 7.68 -16.15 10.44
C SER A 62 7.03 -14.99 9.67
N THR A 63 5.85 -14.55 10.09
CA THR A 63 5.06 -13.52 9.38
C THR A 63 5.18 -12.13 10.01
N ALA A 64 5.83 -12.04 11.18
CA ALA A 64 5.87 -10.86 12.03
C ALA A 64 4.48 -10.28 12.33
N LEU A 65 3.46 -11.15 12.38
CA LEU A 65 2.10 -10.81 12.79
C LEU A 65 1.92 -11.12 14.28
N PRO A 66 1.14 -10.30 15.00
CA PRO A 66 0.84 -10.59 16.39
C PRO A 66 -0.03 -11.86 16.49
N GLN A 67 0.19 -12.65 17.56
CA GLN A 67 -0.58 -13.88 17.80
C GLN A 67 -2.10 -13.64 17.84
N ALA A 68 -2.54 -12.46 18.28
CA ALA A 68 -3.95 -12.06 18.28
C ALA A 68 -4.54 -12.03 16.86
N GLU A 69 -3.85 -11.39 15.91
CA GLU A 69 -4.27 -11.37 14.50
C GLU A 69 -4.29 -12.80 13.94
N ILE A 70 -3.28 -13.62 14.23
CA ILE A 70 -3.22 -15.00 13.74
C ILE A 70 -4.37 -15.85 14.29
N LYS A 71 -4.77 -15.66 15.55
CA LYS A 71 -5.97 -16.31 16.11
C LYS A 71 -7.24 -15.88 15.40
N GLN A 72 -7.40 -14.59 15.12
CA GLN A 72 -8.55 -14.10 14.34
C GLN A 72 -8.56 -14.72 12.93
N LEU A 73 -7.39 -14.81 12.28
CA LEU A 73 -7.27 -15.48 10.98
C LEU A 73 -7.61 -16.97 11.07
N GLN A 74 -7.28 -17.64 12.18
CA GLN A 74 -7.64 -19.04 12.40
C GLN A 74 -9.15 -19.20 12.52
N GLU A 75 -9.84 -18.32 13.25
CA GLU A 75 -11.30 -18.32 13.36
C GLU A 75 -12.01 -18.03 12.03
N GLU A 76 -11.39 -17.25 11.13
CA GLU A 76 -11.94 -17.02 9.77
C GLU A 76 -11.79 -18.22 8.81
N ILE A 77 -10.88 -19.15 9.09
CA ILE A 77 -10.56 -20.28 8.19
C ILE A 77 -11.28 -21.58 8.62
N VAL A 78 -11.55 -21.73 9.92
CA VAL A 78 -12.25 -22.87 10.52
C VAL A 78 -13.76 -22.76 10.27
#